data_AF-A0A383A9Z4-F1
#
_entry.id   AF-A0A383A9Z4-F1
#
_cell.length_a   1.000
_cell.length_b   1.000
_cell.length_c   1.000
_cell.angle_alpha   90.00
_cell.angle_beta   90.00
_cell.angle_gamma   90.00
#
_symmetry.space_group_name_H-M   'P 1'
#
loop_
_entity.id
_entity.type
_entity.pdbx_description
1 polymer ?
#
loop_
_entity_poly.entity_id
_entity_poly.type
_entity_poly.pdbx_seq_one_letter_code
_entity_poly.pdbx_strand_id
1 'polypeptide(L)'
;MIKNILFPMMFLVSSLFANTLGLADNGDGSWNVTYSSEEIIAGFQFNVDGTTVNSASGGDATANGFMISANATTVLGFSLTGGTIPAGNGTLVVLDLPGTPTGLSGIVVSDTSGNAIEFTYDGGDDCPSGVYDCAGVCDGDAVEDCAGECGGDAEVDECGDC
;
A
#
# COMPACT_ATOMS: atom_id res chain seq x y z
N MET A 1 19.38 27.46 -46.42
CA MET A 1 19.18 27.79 -44.99
C MET A 1 18.16 26.84 -44.42
N ILE A 2 18.62 25.79 -43.74
CA ILE A 2 17.78 24.76 -43.12
C ILE A 2 17.29 25.33 -41.78
N LYS A 3 15.98 25.52 -41.63
CA LYS A 3 15.36 25.86 -40.34
C LYS A 3 15.25 24.58 -39.53
N ASN A 4 16.13 24.42 -38.54
CA ASN A 4 15.99 23.38 -37.52
C ASN A 4 14.72 23.67 -36.71
N ILE A 5 13.64 22.97 -37.05
CA ILE A 5 12.45 22.88 -36.20
C ILE A 5 12.84 21.93 -35.06
N LEU A 6 13.27 22.50 -33.95
CA LEU A 6 13.28 21.82 -32.66
C LEU A 6 11.82 21.57 -32.30
N PHE A 7 11.34 20.36 -32.59
CA PHE A 7 10.13 19.84 -32.00
C PHE A 7 10.49 19.57 -30.53
N PRO A 8 9.95 20.31 -29.54
CA PRO A 8 10.18 19.93 -28.17
C PRO A 8 9.50 18.58 -28.02
N MET A 9 10.31 17.53 -27.86
CA MET A 9 9.84 16.24 -27.39
C MET A 9 9.29 16.53 -26.01
N MET A 10 7.99 16.83 -25.95
CA MET A 10 7.22 16.91 -24.73
C MET A 10 7.40 15.55 -24.08
N PHE A 11 8.33 15.49 -23.14
CA PHE A 11 8.51 14.38 -22.24
C PHE A 11 7.21 14.34 -21.45
N LEU A 12 6.26 13.57 -21.98
CA LEU A 12 5.13 13.07 -21.22
C LEU A 12 5.77 12.30 -20.09
N VAL A 13 5.95 12.98 -18.95
CA VAL A 13 5.92 12.30 -17.66
C VAL A 13 4.51 11.73 -17.61
N SER A 14 4.31 10.55 -18.20
CA SER A 14 3.23 9.70 -17.75
C SER A 14 3.58 9.44 -16.31
N SER A 15 2.96 10.19 -15.40
CA SER A 15 2.72 9.67 -14.07
C SER A 15 1.87 8.43 -14.30
N LEU A 16 2.55 7.30 -14.52
CA LEU A 16 1.92 5.99 -14.49
C LEU A 16 1.38 5.92 -13.07
N PHE A 17 0.06 5.97 -12.91
CA PHE A 17 -0.53 5.61 -11.64
C PHE A 17 -0.16 4.14 -11.46
N ALA A 18 0.76 3.85 -10.55
CA ALA A 18 1.17 2.49 -10.27
C ALA A 18 -0.01 1.74 -9.64
N ASN A 19 -0.23 0.48 -10.01
CA ASN A 19 -1.20 -0.34 -9.31
C ASN A 19 -0.69 -0.61 -7.89
N THR A 20 -1.57 -0.49 -6.90
CA THR A 20 -1.18 -0.64 -5.49
C THR A 20 -2.06 -1.61 -4.74
N LEU A 21 -1.49 -2.28 -3.75
CA LEU A 21 -2.23 -2.93 -2.67
C LEU A 21 -1.98 -2.17 -1.37
N GLY A 22 -3.01 -1.96 -0.57
CA GLY A 22 -2.91 -1.32 0.73
C GLY A 22 -3.51 -2.18 1.84
N LEU A 23 -3.35 -1.71 3.08
CA LEU A 23 -3.93 -2.32 4.28
C LEU A 23 -4.73 -1.25 5.03
N ALA A 24 -5.99 -1.55 5.34
CA ALA A 24 -6.84 -0.70 6.17
C ALA A 24 -7.42 -1.50 7.35
N ASP A 25 -7.20 -1.01 8.56
CA ASP A 25 -7.72 -1.61 9.80
C ASP A 25 -9.23 -1.35 9.94
N ASN A 26 -10.00 -2.39 10.25
CA ASN A 26 -11.43 -2.28 10.53
C ASN A 26 -11.74 -2.05 12.03
N GLY A 27 -10.74 -2.15 12.91
CA GLY A 27 -10.87 -1.92 14.35
C GLY A 27 -11.46 -3.10 15.14
N ASP A 28 -11.61 -4.26 14.51
CA ASP A 28 -12.19 -5.48 15.10
C ASP A 28 -11.27 -6.70 14.98
N GLY A 29 -10.00 -6.50 14.59
CA GLY A 29 -9.04 -7.57 14.29
C GLY A 29 -9.05 -8.02 12.83
N SER A 30 -9.97 -7.51 12.01
CA SER A 30 -9.95 -7.71 10.57
C SER A 30 -9.31 -6.54 9.81
N TRP A 31 -8.71 -6.86 8.67
CA TRP A 31 -7.98 -5.91 7.83
C TRP A 31 -8.44 -6.02 6.39
N ASN A 32 -8.78 -4.89 5.78
CA ASN A 32 -9.07 -4.84 4.36
C ASN A 32 -7.77 -4.74 3.57
N VAL A 33 -7.55 -5.67 2.65
CA VAL A 33 -6.56 -5.49 1.59
C VAL A 33 -7.23 -4.66 0.52
N THR A 34 -6.83 -3.41 0.38
CA THR A 34 -7.33 -2.50 -0.66
C THR A 34 -6.54 -2.68 -1.94
N TYR A 35 -7.14 -2.38 -3.08
CA TYR A 35 -6.44 -2.32 -4.37
C TYR A 35 -6.76 -1.01 -5.09
N SER A 36 -5.77 -0.51 -5.83
CA SER A 36 -5.92 0.48 -6.89
C SER A 36 -5.33 -0.11 -8.15
N SER A 37 -6.15 -0.30 -9.20
CA SER A 37 -5.73 -0.98 -10.42
C SER A 37 -6.26 -0.26 -11.66
N GLU A 38 -5.40 -0.05 -12.66
CA GLU A 38 -5.82 0.39 -14.00
C GLU A 38 -6.26 -0.79 -14.89
N GLU A 39 -5.97 -2.02 -14.46
CA GLU A 39 -6.21 -3.25 -15.20
C GLU A 39 -7.14 -4.21 -14.45
N ILE A 40 -7.74 -5.16 -15.18
CA ILE A 40 -8.54 -6.22 -14.57
C ILE A 40 -7.62 -7.25 -13.90
N ILE A 41 -8.04 -7.75 -12.74
CA ILE A 41 -7.29 -8.75 -11.98
C ILE A 41 -7.95 -10.12 -12.18
N ALA A 42 -7.19 -11.11 -12.66
CA ALA A 42 -7.66 -12.49 -12.84
C ALA A 42 -7.07 -13.47 -11.81
N GLY A 43 -6.02 -13.06 -11.11
CA GLY A 43 -5.37 -13.84 -10.06
C GLY A 43 -4.49 -12.93 -9.21
N PHE A 44 -4.33 -13.29 -7.93
CA PHE A 44 -3.43 -12.58 -7.03
C PHE A 44 -2.81 -13.53 -6.00
N GLN A 45 -1.63 -13.15 -5.53
CA GLN A 45 -0.97 -13.69 -4.36
C GLN A 45 -0.23 -12.56 -3.65
N PHE A 46 -0.19 -12.60 -2.33
CA PHE A 46 0.69 -11.78 -1.51
C PHE A 46 1.01 -12.49 -0.20
N ASN A 47 2.06 -12.04 0.46
CA ASN A 47 2.38 -12.38 1.83
C ASN A 47 1.96 -11.25 2.76
N VAL A 48 1.58 -11.61 3.99
CA VAL A 48 1.31 -10.67 5.07
C VAL A 48 2.54 -10.63 5.98
N ASP A 49 3.07 -9.43 6.19
CA ASP A 49 4.25 -9.21 7.03
C ASP A 49 3.85 -8.75 8.44
N GLY A 50 4.68 -9.05 9.44
CA GLY A 50 4.50 -8.59 10.83
C GLY A 50 3.49 -9.36 11.68
N THR A 51 2.65 -10.19 11.06
CA THR A 51 1.67 -11.05 11.75
C THR A 51 1.37 -12.33 10.96
N THR A 52 0.51 -13.20 11.48
CA THR A 52 0.04 -14.41 10.79
C THR A 52 -1.40 -14.27 10.31
N VAL A 53 -1.79 -14.97 9.26
CA VAL A 53 -3.16 -14.99 8.75
C VAL A 53 -3.95 -16.14 9.38
N ASN A 54 -5.07 -15.83 10.04
CA ASN A 54 -6.03 -16.85 10.48
C ASN A 54 -6.93 -17.28 9.33
N SER A 55 -7.45 -16.30 8.59
CA SER A 55 -8.27 -16.54 7.40
C SER A 55 -8.28 -15.32 6.46
N ALA A 56 -8.65 -15.56 5.20
CA ALA A 56 -8.88 -14.51 4.20
C ALA A 56 -10.17 -14.82 3.45
N SER A 57 -11.09 -13.86 3.37
CA SER A 57 -12.40 -14.03 2.72
C SER A 57 -13.06 -12.69 2.36
N GLY A 58 -14.18 -12.71 1.65
CA GLY A 58 -14.92 -11.50 1.32
C GLY A 58 -14.26 -10.67 0.21
N GLY A 59 -14.54 -9.37 0.22
CA GLY A 59 -14.09 -8.40 -0.79
C GLY A 59 -14.60 -8.69 -2.21
N ASP A 60 -14.03 -7.97 -3.15
CA ASP A 60 -14.30 -8.11 -4.58
C ASP A 60 -13.85 -9.46 -5.12
N ALA A 61 -12.85 -10.09 -4.49
CA ALA A 61 -12.44 -11.45 -4.84
C ALA A 61 -13.61 -12.44 -4.65
N THR A 62 -14.22 -12.49 -3.46
CA THR A 62 -15.35 -13.40 -3.22
C THR A 62 -16.57 -13.00 -4.06
N ALA A 63 -16.84 -11.69 -4.20
CA ALA A 63 -17.97 -11.19 -5.00
C ALA A 63 -17.88 -11.58 -6.48
N ASN A 64 -16.66 -11.64 -7.04
CA ASN A 64 -16.40 -12.07 -8.42
C ASN A 64 -16.09 -13.58 -8.55
N GLY A 65 -16.36 -14.37 -7.50
CA GLY A 65 -16.27 -15.83 -7.55
C GLY A 65 -14.85 -16.38 -7.52
N PHE A 66 -13.91 -15.66 -6.93
CA PHE A 66 -12.58 -16.18 -6.67
C PHE A 66 -12.63 -17.20 -5.52
N MET A 67 -11.81 -18.23 -5.67
CA MET A 67 -11.45 -19.13 -4.59
C MET A 67 -10.24 -18.55 -3.87
N ILE A 68 -10.38 -18.32 -2.57
CA ILE A 68 -9.31 -17.79 -1.73
C ILE A 68 -8.72 -18.93 -0.91
N SER A 69 -7.39 -19.02 -0.93
CA SER A 69 -6.61 -19.92 -0.09
C SER A 69 -5.64 -19.09 0.73
N ALA A 70 -5.70 -19.26 2.05
CA ALA A 70 -4.77 -18.62 2.97
C ALA A 70 -4.05 -19.69 3.80
N ASN A 71 -2.75 -19.49 3.97
CA ASN A 71 -1.98 -20.15 5.01
C ASN A 71 -1.49 -19.08 6.01
N ALA A 72 -0.62 -19.43 6.96
CA ALA A 72 -0.18 -18.50 8.00
C ALA A 72 0.51 -17.22 7.48
N THR A 73 1.05 -17.22 6.25
CA THR A 73 1.78 -16.07 5.68
C THR A 73 1.28 -15.63 4.31
N THR A 74 0.86 -16.57 3.47
CA THR A 74 0.51 -16.32 2.07
C THR A 74 -0.98 -16.42 1.86
N VAL A 75 -1.53 -15.41 1.17
CA VAL A 75 -2.91 -15.39 0.68
C VAL A 75 -2.86 -15.43 -0.83
N LEU A 76 -3.67 -16.31 -1.42
CA LEU A 76 -3.77 -16.51 -2.86
C LEU A 76 -5.24 -16.57 -3.26
N GLY A 77 -5.58 -15.85 -4.33
CA GLY A 77 -6.93 -15.83 -4.90
C GLY A 77 -6.88 -16.10 -6.40
N PHE A 78 -7.70 -17.04 -6.86
CA PHE A 78 -7.84 -17.37 -8.28
C PHE A 78 -9.27 -17.77 -8.62
N SER A 79 -9.67 -17.62 -9.88
CA SER A 79 -10.97 -18.10 -10.36
C SER A 79 -10.83 -19.30 -11.28
N LEU A 80 -11.55 -20.40 -10.99
CA LEU A 80 -11.65 -21.56 -11.89
C LEU A 80 -12.66 -21.36 -13.03
N THR A 81 -13.54 -20.36 -12.91
CA THR A 81 -14.58 -20.07 -13.89
C THR A 81 -14.20 -18.92 -14.83
N GLY A 82 -13.00 -18.35 -14.68
CA GLY A 82 -12.56 -17.17 -15.44
C GLY A 82 -13.18 -15.86 -14.93
N GLY A 83 -13.65 -15.82 -13.68
CA GLY A 83 -14.05 -14.58 -13.03
C GLY A 83 -12.87 -13.61 -12.93
N THR A 84 -13.16 -12.31 -12.97
CA THR A 84 -12.17 -11.24 -12.88
C THR A 84 -12.68 -10.14 -11.96
N ILE A 85 -11.75 -9.42 -11.33
CA ILE A 85 -12.04 -8.21 -10.57
C ILE A 85 -11.82 -7.03 -11.52
N PRO A 86 -12.80 -6.12 -11.66
CA PRO A 86 -12.66 -4.95 -12.53
C PRO A 86 -11.49 -4.04 -12.14
N ALA A 87 -10.96 -3.30 -13.11
CA ALA A 87 -10.10 -2.15 -12.82
C ALA A 87 -10.85 -1.12 -11.98
N GLY A 88 -10.12 -0.41 -11.14
CA GLY A 88 -10.66 0.60 -10.22
C GLY A 88 -10.04 0.49 -8.84
N ASN A 89 -10.78 1.00 -7.86
CA ASN A 89 -10.39 0.96 -6.45
C ASN A 89 -11.43 0.18 -5.66
N GLY A 90 -10.99 -0.64 -4.72
CA GLY A 90 -11.90 -1.42 -3.89
C GLY A 90 -11.19 -2.22 -2.81
N THR A 91 -11.95 -3.11 -2.15
CA THR A 91 -11.42 -4.08 -1.19
C THR A 91 -11.23 -5.40 -1.90
N LEU A 92 -10.00 -5.84 -2.06
CA LEU A 92 -9.65 -7.09 -2.74
C LEU A 92 -10.14 -8.29 -1.92
N VAL A 93 -9.76 -8.33 -0.65
CA VAL A 93 -10.08 -9.39 0.31
C VAL A 93 -10.03 -8.83 1.73
N VAL A 94 -10.76 -9.45 2.66
CA VAL A 94 -10.71 -9.14 4.08
C VAL A 94 -9.93 -10.24 4.80
N LEU A 95 -8.94 -9.84 5.59
CA LEU A 95 -8.09 -10.71 6.39
C LEU A 95 -8.58 -10.73 7.83
N ASP A 96 -8.53 -11.91 8.47
CA ASP A 96 -8.62 -12.06 9.93
C ASP A 96 -7.22 -12.30 10.47
N LEU A 97 -6.72 -11.37 11.29
CA LEU A 97 -5.34 -11.38 11.79
C LEU A 97 -5.34 -11.31 13.33
N PRO A 98 -4.52 -12.10 14.03
CA PRO A 98 -4.40 -12.05 15.49
C PRO A 98 -3.57 -10.85 15.99
N GLY A 99 -3.02 -10.02 15.09
CA GLY A 99 -2.18 -8.87 15.40
C GLY A 99 -2.05 -7.93 14.21
N THR A 100 -1.40 -6.79 14.41
CA THR A 100 -1.25 -5.73 13.41
C THR A 100 -0.19 -6.12 12.35
N PRO A 101 -0.56 -6.17 11.05
CA PRO A 101 0.39 -6.37 9.97
C PRO A 101 1.29 -5.13 9.80
N THR A 102 2.51 -5.35 9.33
CA THR A 102 3.46 -4.26 9.02
C THR A 102 3.58 -3.98 7.53
N GLY A 103 3.02 -4.84 6.68
CA GLY A 103 3.05 -4.65 5.24
C GLY A 103 2.59 -5.87 4.45
N LEU A 104 2.65 -5.72 3.12
CA LEU A 104 2.43 -6.79 2.15
C LEU A 104 3.69 -6.98 1.31
N SER A 105 4.13 -8.22 1.16
CA SER A 105 5.30 -8.59 0.35
C SER A 105 4.98 -9.71 -0.64
N GLY A 106 5.90 -10.02 -1.56
CA GLY A 106 5.73 -11.11 -2.51
C GLY A 106 4.47 -10.99 -3.37
N ILE A 107 4.06 -9.75 -3.66
CA ILE A 107 2.85 -9.44 -4.43
C ILE A 107 3.03 -9.93 -5.86
N VAL A 108 2.09 -10.76 -6.32
CA VAL A 108 1.99 -11.22 -7.69
C VAL A 108 0.53 -11.07 -8.09
N VAL A 109 0.26 -10.27 -9.11
CA VAL A 109 -1.08 -10.07 -9.65
C VAL A 109 -1.05 -10.40 -11.13
N SER A 110 -2.10 -11.01 -11.67
CA SER A 110 -2.12 -11.43 -13.07
C SER A 110 -3.36 -10.98 -13.83
N ASP A 111 -3.19 -10.72 -15.12
CA ASP A 111 -4.28 -10.52 -16.08
C ASP A 111 -4.94 -11.84 -16.50
N THR A 112 -5.96 -11.77 -17.36
CA THR A 112 -6.70 -12.94 -17.88
C THR A 112 -5.88 -13.87 -18.77
N SER A 113 -4.74 -13.40 -19.29
CA SER A 113 -3.80 -14.18 -20.08
C SER A 113 -2.69 -14.81 -19.21
N GLY A 114 -2.68 -14.53 -17.91
CA GLY A 114 -1.65 -14.98 -16.97
C GLY A 114 -0.38 -14.14 -16.99
N ASN A 115 -0.39 -12.96 -17.63
CA ASN A 115 0.74 -12.03 -17.55
C ASN A 115 0.73 -11.33 -16.19
N ALA A 116 1.91 -11.08 -15.64
CA ALA A 116 2.03 -10.33 -14.40
C ALA A 116 1.65 -8.85 -14.63
N ILE A 117 0.83 -8.33 -13.72
CA ILE A 117 0.56 -6.91 -13.58
C ILE A 117 1.42 -6.43 -12.41
N GLU A 118 2.21 -5.39 -12.64
CA GLU A 118 3.06 -4.81 -11.60
C GLU A 118 2.19 -4.12 -10.54
N PHE A 119 2.32 -4.59 -9.30
CA PHE A 119 1.69 -4.02 -8.12
C PHE A 119 2.74 -3.75 -7.04
N THR A 120 2.61 -2.62 -6.36
CA THR A 120 3.43 -2.26 -5.20
C THR A 120 2.58 -2.19 -3.94
N TYR A 121 3.18 -2.47 -2.78
CA TYR A 121 2.53 -2.19 -1.51
C TYR A 121 2.53 -0.68 -1.26
N ASP A 122 1.35 -0.13 -1.03
CA ASP A 122 1.14 1.23 -0.54
C ASP A 122 0.88 1.14 0.97
N GLY A 123 1.89 1.56 1.74
CA GLY A 123 1.84 1.60 3.20
C GLY A 123 0.83 2.60 3.75
N GLY A 124 0.21 3.41 2.90
CA GLY A 124 -0.59 4.55 3.35
C GLY A 124 0.28 5.59 4.04
N ASP A 125 1.57 5.66 3.70
CA ASP A 125 2.40 6.81 4.05
C ASP A 125 1.81 8.01 3.30
N ASP A 126 0.92 8.73 3.98
CA ASP A 126 0.37 10.03 3.60
C ASP A 126 1.47 11.12 3.53
N CYS A 127 2.74 10.72 3.53
CA CYS A 127 3.90 11.58 3.49
C CYS A 127 4.76 11.43 2.23
N PRO A 128 4.37 12.10 1.13
CA PRO A 128 5.15 12.11 -0.12
C PRO A 128 6.60 12.58 0.04
N SER A 129 6.91 13.38 1.07
CA SER A 129 8.28 13.84 1.36
C SER A 129 9.12 12.79 2.10
N GLY A 130 8.48 11.84 2.80
CA GLY A 130 9.12 10.91 3.73
C GLY A 130 9.73 11.61 4.96
N VAL A 131 9.40 12.88 5.20
CA VAL A 131 9.89 13.67 6.34
C VAL A 131 8.80 13.74 7.38
N TYR A 132 9.06 13.12 8.53
CA TYR A 132 8.21 13.20 9.71
C TYR A 132 8.89 14.07 10.76
N ASP A 133 8.09 14.87 11.46
CA ASP A 133 8.54 15.58 12.65
C ASP A 133 8.66 14.62 13.86
N CYS A 134 9.11 15.12 15.00
CA CYS A 134 9.25 14.27 16.20
C CYS A 134 7.91 13.75 16.74
N ALA A 135 6.77 14.27 16.29
CA ALA A 135 5.43 13.84 16.68
C ALA A 135 4.85 12.81 15.68
N GLY A 136 5.61 12.43 14.66
CA GLY A 136 5.16 11.52 13.60
C GLY A 136 4.19 12.19 12.62
N VAL A 137 4.16 13.53 12.55
CA VAL A 137 3.34 14.28 11.59
C VAL A 137 4.15 14.48 10.32
N CYS A 138 3.55 14.15 9.17
CA CYS A 138 4.19 14.38 7.88
C CYS A 138 4.38 15.88 7.61
N ASP A 139 5.59 16.24 7.17
CA ASP A 139 5.98 17.63 6.92
C ASP A 139 5.66 18.55 8.11
N GLY A 140 5.64 17.98 9.31
CA GLY A 140 5.42 18.70 10.55
C GLY A 140 6.64 19.54 10.93
N ASP A 141 6.41 20.50 11.83
CA ASP A 141 7.43 21.43 12.31
C ASP A 141 7.84 21.18 13.76
N ALA A 142 7.35 20.09 14.39
CA ALA A 142 7.72 19.76 15.75
C ALA A 142 9.20 19.33 15.84
N VAL A 143 9.90 19.91 16.81
CA VAL A 143 11.30 19.60 17.12
C VAL A 143 11.39 19.18 18.58
N GLU A 144 12.27 18.23 18.89
CA GLU A 144 12.58 17.89 20.28
C GLU A 144 13.22 19.09 20.98
N ASP A 145 12.73 19.40 22.18
CA ASP A 145 13.37 20.34 23.07
C ASP A 145 14.66 19.76 23.68
N CYS A 146 15.35 20.51 24.53
CA CYS A 146 16.60 20.01 25.10
C CYS A 146 16.41 18.80 26.06
N ALA A 147 15.18 18.55 26.53
CA ALA A 147 14.82 17.44 27.40
C ALA A 147 14.41 16.19 26.59
N GLY A 148 14.41 16.29 25.25
CA GLY A 148 13.96 15.23 24.36
C GLY A 148 12.44 15.14 24.26
N GLU A 149 11.70 16.17 24.67
CA GLU A 149 10.25 16.24 24.53
C GLU A 149 9.89 16.90 23.19
N CYS A 150 9.11 16.20 22.37
CA CYS A 150 8.70 16.71 21.07
C CYS A 150 7.72 17.89 21.21
N GLY A 151 8.07 19.04 20.64
CA GLY A 151 7.28 20.28 20.78
C GLY A 151 7.30 20.86 22.18
N GLY A 152 8.26 20.45 23.02
CA GLY A 152 8.47 21.01 24.34
C GLY A 152 9.05 22.43 24.31
N ASP A 153 9.01 23.11 25.46
CA ASP A 153 9.48 24.48 25.65
C ASP A 153 10.81 24.55 26.43
N ALA A 154 11.44 23.40 26.72
CA ALA A 154 12.71 23.38 27.44
C ALA A 154 13.86 23.96 26.58
N GLU A 155 14.58 24.92 27.13
CA GLU A 155 15.72 25.57 26.50
C GLU A 155 17.00 25.34 27.31
N VAL A 156 18.14 25.28 26.62
CA VAL A 156 19.46 25.14 27.26
C VAL A 156 19.83 26.48 27.93
N ASP A 157 20.14 26.43 29.22
CA ASP A 157 20.52 27.60 30.01
C ASP A 157 21.97 28.06 29.75
N GLU A 158 22.42 29.14 30.41
CA GLU A 158 23.78 29.66 30.23
C GLU A 158 24.89 28.73 30.77
N CYS A 159 24.53 27.69 31.54
CA CYS A 159 25.44 26.66 32.03
C CYS A 159 25.57 25.47 31.06
N GLY A 160 24.74 25.43 30.01
CA GLY A 160 24.68 24.30 29.08
C GLY A 160 23.78 23.16 29.56
N ASP A 161 22.99 23.40 30.61
CA ASP A 161 22.03 22.44 31.14
C ASP A 161 20.68 22.63 30.47
N CYS A 162 19.99 21.50 30.28
CA CYS A 162 18.55 21.46 30.14
C CYS A 162 17.95 21.14 31.53
#